data_AF-A0A2N0X8Z8-F1
#
_entry.id   AF-A0A2N0X8Z8-F1
#
_cell.length_a   1.000
_cell.length_b   1.000
_cell.length_c   1.000
_cell.angle_alpha   90.00
_cell.angle_beta   90.00
_cell.angle_gamma   90.00
#
_symmetry.space_group_name_H-M   'P 1'
#
loop_
_entity.id
_entity.type
_entity.pdbx_description
1 polymer ?
#
loop_
_entity_poly.entity_id
_entity_poly.type
_entity_poly.pdbx_seq_one_letter_code
_entity_poly.pdbx_strand_id
1 'polypeptide(L)'
;MTAPNQGIPEGGYSASGLAALQGMNEEAIKRRLRAPADNLFNQVKGNFVGKFADGIADVLAGVRSILGFERLERVGEQFRDGQAELNRRTDLLSPLLDYGSAYMGNLAGWDVTGIMPFRTQIGPMRGCRLEDDGIRLEDKGLWDIRAQLTAEAVFIVTGRMEWRVVVRTPQGAIYSVQSATVTSSAQLTQTLVSSVVVPGPGYLVQVELTSVGIGRSILGGPRWNRLVVQHISRGEAGATGSEESQTPRDPVQGPTPPPTT
;
A
#
# COMPACT_ATOMS: atom_id res chain seq x y z
N MET A 1 -64.81 25.91 13.57
CA MET A 1 -64.17 24.71 14.14
C MET A 1 -62.77 24.59 13.55
N THR A 2 -61.76 24.56 14.42
CA THR A 2 -60.33 24.63 14.15
C THR A 2 -59.63 23.29 14.47
N ALA A 3 -58.65 22.94 13.63
CA ALA A 3 -57.50 22.02 13.80
C ALA A 3 -57.77 20.48 13.85
N PRO A 4 -56.79 19.56 13.58
CA PRO A 4 -55.33 19.79 13.51
C PRO A 4 -54.50 19.06 12.42
N ASN A 5 -53.41 19.71 12.01
CA ASN A 5 -52.00 19.26 12.07
C ASN A 5 -51.67 17.80 11.65
N GLN A 6 -51.15 17.62 10.43
CA GLN A 6 -50.29 16.47 10.10
C GLN A 6 -48.84 16.95 10.02
N GLY A 7 -48.10 16.66 11.10
CA GLY A 7 -46.68 16.94 11.22
C GLY A 7 -45.85 16.06 10.28
N ILE A 8 -44.78 16.66 9.76
CA ILE A 8 -43.70 15.96 9.08
C ILE A 8 -43.05 15.00 10.09
N PRO A 9 -42.79 13.72 9.74
CA PRO A 9 -42.23 12.75 10.67
C PRO A 9 -40.80 13.13 11.10
N GLU A 10 -40.46 12.86 12.37
CA GLU A 10 -39.10 13.05 12.90
C GLU A 10 -38.08 12.26 12.08
N GLY A 11 -37.14 12.98 11.46
CA GLY A 11 -36.13 12.45 10.53
C GLY A 11 -36.32 12.88 9.08
N GLY A 12 -37.45 13.53 8.73
CA GLY A 12 -37.67 14.08 7.40
C GLY A 12 -36.93 15.39 7.18
N TYR A 13 -35.96 15.41 6.27
CA TYR A 13 -35.36 16.65 5.79
C TYR A 13 -36.42 17.48 5.05
N SER A 14 -36.70 18.69 5.53
CA SER A 14 -37.59 19.62 4.83
C SER A 14 -36.98 20.02 3.46
N ALA A 15 -37.82 20.40 2.50
CA ALA A 15 -37.37 20.90 1.20
C ALA A 15 -36.41 22.12 1.32
N SER A 16 -36.47 22.84 2.44
CA SER A 16 -35.52 23.90 2.80
C SER A 16 -34.14 23.40 3.24
N GLY A 17 -34.01 22.17 3.75
CA GLY A 17 -32.73 21.54 4.09
C GLY A 17 -31.96 20.97 2.89
N LEU A 18 -32.66 20.54 1.85
CA LEU A 18 -32.07 20.04 0.60
C LEU A 18 -31.54 21.16 -0.30
N ALA A 19 -32.19 22.33 -0.31
CA ALA A 19 -31.70 23.52 -1.02
C ALA A 19 -30.40 24.09 -0.41
N ALA A 20 -30.20 23.94 0.91
CA ALA A 20 -28.97 24.36 1.59
C ALA A 20 -27.75 23.47 1.28
N LEU A 21 -27.97 22.24 0.81
CA LEU A 21 -26.90 21.30 0.45
C LEU A 21 -26.47 21.40 -1.02
N GLN A 22 -27.33 21.91 -1.91
CA GLN A 22 -27.00 22.06 -3.34
C GLN A 22 -26.19 23.33 -3.66
N GLY A 23 -26.03 24.26 -2.70
CA GLY A 23 -25.23 25.48 -2.87
C GLY A 23 -23.79 25.37 -2.39
N MET A 24 -23.39 24.28 -1.73
CA MET A 24 -21.99 24.10 -1.30
C MET A 24 -21.13 23.63 -2.47
N ASN A 25 -20.64 24.62 -3.21
CA ASN A 25 -19.77 24.46 -4.34
C ASN A 25 -18.49 23.69 -3.95
N GLU A 26 -18.18 22.63 -4.70
CA GLU A 26 -17.05 21.71 -4.45
C GLU A 26 -15.70 22.45 -4.36
N GLU A 27 -15.58 23.59 -5.05
CA GLU A 27 -14.41 24.46 -4.98
C GLU A 27 -14.23 25.20 -3.65
N ALA A 28 -15.32 25.53 -2.95
CA ALA A 28 -15.26 26.17 -1.64
C ALA A 28 -14.81 25.16 -0.58
N ILE A 29 -15.27 23.90 -0.69
CA ILE A 29 -14.83 22.80 0.16
C ILE A 29 -13.35 22.47 -0.12
N LYS A 30 -12.93 22.42 -1.40
CA LYS A 30 -11.53 22.22 -1.78
C LYS A 30 -10.60 23.36 -1.33
N ARG A 31 -11.03 24.62 -1.39
CA ARG A 31 -10.25 25.77 -0.87
C ARG A 31 -10.14 25.77 0.64
N ARG A 32 -11.21 25.39 1.35
CA ARG A 32 -11.22 25.36 2.83
C ARG A 32 -10.44 24.17 3.40
N LEU A 33 -10.28 23.09 2.65
CA LEU A 33 -9.46 21.93 3.03
C LEU A 33 -7.98 22.08 2.64
N ARG A 34 -7.66 22.79 1.55
CA ARG A 34 -6.26 23.03 1.13
C ARG A 34 -5.53 24.03 2.01
N ALA A 35 -6.16 25.12 2.43
CA ALA A 35 -5.49 26.13 3.26
C ALA A 35 -4.91 25.60 4.60
N PRO A 36 -5.62 24.78 5.41
CA PRO A 36 -5.04 24.20 6.62
C PRO A 36 -4.03 23.09 6.33
N ALA A 37 -4.21 22.33 5.24
CA ALA A 37 -3.27 21.27 4.85
C ALA A 37 -1.95 21.84 4.32
N ASP A 38 -1.99 22.91 3.51
CA ASP A 38 -0.80 23.57 2.96
C ASP A 38 -0.02 24.33 4.04
N ASN A 39 -0.71 24.94 5.01
CA ASN A 39 -0.06 25.58 6.15
C ASN A 39 0.60 24.55 7.08
N LEU A 40 -0.06 23.41 7.34
CA LEU A 40 0.52 22.31 8.11
C LEU A 40 1.70 21.67 7.36
N PHE A 41 1.56 21.42 6.05
CA PHE A 41 2.60 20.79 5.25
C PHE A 41 3.82 21.70 5.07
N ASN A 42 3.63 23.01 4.89
CA ASN A 42 4.74 23.97 4.81
C ASN A 42 5.39 24.23 6.17
N GLN A 43 4.63 24.20 7.27
CA GLN A 43 5.15 24.29 8.64
C GLN A 43 5.93 23.03 9.04
N VAL A 44 5.49 21.85 8.61
CA VAL A 44 6.20 20.58 8.81
C VAL A 44 7.45 20.53 7.94
N LYS A 45 7.37 20.90 6.65
CA LYS A 45 8.50 20.86 5.72
C LYS A 45 9.60 21.87 6.08
N GLY A 46 9.24 23.07 6.53
CA GLY A 46 10.20 24.08 7.00
C GLY A 46 10.96 23.64 8.26
N ASN A 47 10.27 22.97 9.19
CA ASN A 47 10.89 22.45 10.41
C ASN A 47 11.66 21.14 10.20
N PHE A 48 11.31 20.34 9.19
CA PHE A 48 11.95 19.06 8.91
C PHE A 48 13.26 19.23 8.14
N VAL A 49 13.31 20.13 7.15
CA VAL A 49 14.51 20.34 6.32
C VAL A 49 15.59 21.12 7.07
N GLY A 50 15.21 22.07 7.94
CA GLY A 50 16.16 22.84 8.75
C GLY A 50 16.77 22.06 9.93
N LYS A 51 16.09 21.04 10.46
CA LYS A 51 16.52 20.28 11.64
C LYS A 51 17.03 18.87 11.36
N PHE A 52 16.99 18.40 10.11
CA PHE A 52 17.62 17.14 9.74
C PHE A 52 19.16 17.23 9.68
N ALA A 53 19.70 18.45 9.54
CA ALA A 53 21.13 18.71 9.56
C ALA A 53 21.73 18.61 10.98
N ASP A 54 20.96 18.96 12.02
CA ASP A 54 21.41 18.98 13.41
C ASP A 54 20.41 18.25 14.33
N GLY A 55 20.63 16.95 14.56
CA GLY A 55 20.11 16.25 15.75
C GLY A 55 18.66 15.75 15.71
N ILE A 56 18.50 14.43 15.53
CA ILE A 56 17.21 13.69 15.56
C ILE A 56 16.49 13.73 16.93
N ALA A 57 17.17 14.12 18.01
CA ALA A 57 16.61 14.14 19.37
C ALA A 57 15.53 15.22 19.59
N ASP A 58 15.69 16.41 18.99
CA ASP A 58 14.79 17.56 19.24
C ASP A 58 13.45 17.47 18.52
N VAL A 59 13.39 16.69 17.43
CA VAL A 59 12.15 16.47 16.66
C VAL A 59 11.14 15.65 17.47
N LEU A 60 11.61 14.70 18.27
CA LEU A 60 10.75 13.86 19.10
C LEU A 60 10.19 14.60 20.33
N ALA A 61 10.94 15.56 20.89
CA ALA A 61 10.47 16.41 21.97
C ALA A 61 9.39 17.40 21.50
N GLY A 62 9.52 17.96 20.30
CA GLY A 62 8.55 18.90 19.73
C GLY A 62 7.18 18.28 19.38
N VAL A 63 7.14 17.00 19.00
CA VAL A 63 5.88 16.31 18.71
C VAL A 63 5.08 16.01 20.00
N ARG A 64 5.75 15.83 21.13
CA ARG A 64 5.09 15.59 22.43
C ARG A 64 4.38 16.83 22.98
N SER A 65 4.88 18.04 22.73
CA SER A 65 4.24 19.28 23.21
C SER A 65 3.01 19.66 22.39
N ILE A 66 2.97 19.33 21.10
CA ILE A 66 1.85 19.62 20.19
C ILE A 66 0.63 18.74 20.51
N LEU A 67 0.83 17.55 21.07
CA LEU A 67 -0.24 16.58 21.36
C LEU A 67 -0.86 16.68 22.76
N GLY A 68 -0.52 17.70 23.55
CA GLY A 68 -1.35 18.13 24.70
C GLY A 68 -1.60 17.07 25.79
N PHE A 69 -0.54 16.40 26.27
CA PHE A 69 -0.63 15.44 27.39
C PHE A 69 -0.65 16.09 28.79
N GLU A 70 -0.80 17.41 28.92
CA GLU A 70 -0.80 18.10 30.23
C GLU A 70 -2.09 17.91 31.06
N ARG A 71 -3.13 17.22 30.55
CA ARG A 71 -4.39 17.00 31.29
C ARG A 71 -4.53 15.66 32.02
N LEU A 72 -3.47 14.85 32.10
CA LEU A 72 -3.52 13.47 32.64
C LEU A 72 -2.97 13.31 34.07
N GLU A 73 -2.83 14.40 34.83
CA GLU A 73 -2.22 14.38 36.18
C GLU A 73 -3.09 13.78 37.30
N ARG A 74 -4.36 13.42 37.03
CA ARG A 74 -5.28 12.91 38.09
C ARG A 74 -5.67 11.43 38.01
N VAL A 75 -5.07 10.67 37.09
CA VAL A 75 -5.32 9.21 36.94
C VAL A 75 -4.08 8.37 37.29
N GLY A 76 -3.12 8.97 38.00
CA GLY A 76 -1.73 8.52 38.08
C GLY A 76 -1.43 7.25 38.90
N GLU A 77 -2.35 6.73 39.71
CA GLU A 77 -2.03 5.59 40.58
C GLU A 77 -2.41 4.23 39.96
N GLN A 78 -3.53 4.11 39.24
CA GLN A 78 -3.89 2.86 38.53
C GLN A 78 -3.21 2.73 37.16
N PHE A 79 -2.72 3.83 36.56
CA PHE A 79 -1.99 3.79 35.29
C PHE A 79 -0.54 3.35 35.40
N ARG A 80 0.03 3.28 36.62
CA ARG A 80 1.44 2.98 36.82
C ARG A 80 1.81 1.53 36.48
N ASP A 81 0.87 0.60 36.64
CA ASP A 81 1.04 -0.81 36.28
C ASP A 81 0.80 -1.06 34.78
N GLY A 82 -0.22 -0.41 34.20
CA GLY A 82 -0.48 -0.42 32.76
C GLY A 82 0.63 0.27 31.93
N GLN A 83 1.34 1.26 32.49
CA GLN A 83 2.48 1.89 31.82
C GLN A 83 3.77 1.05 31.85
N ALA A 84 3.97 0.15 32.81
CA ALA A 84 5.08 -0.81 32.76
C ALA A 84 4.86 -1.85 31.66
N GLU A 85 3.60 -2.28 31.47
CA GLU A 85 3.15 -3.11 30.36
C GLU A 85 3.26 -2.37 29.01
N LEU A 86 2.90 -1.07 28.97
CA LEU A 86 3.07 -0.23 27.78
C LEU A 86 4.54 0.10 27.50
N ASN A 87 5.41 0.21 28.51
CA ASN A 87 6.86 0.38 28.30
C ASN A 87 7.50 -0.86 27.68
N ARG A 88 7.03 -2.08 28.01
CA ARG A 88 7.37 -3.29 27.25
C ARG A 88 6.79 -3.29 25.82
N ARG A 89 5.74 -2.50 25.56
CA ARG A 89 5.20 -2.27 24.20
C ARG A 89 5.83 -1.08 23.48
N THR A 90 6.55 -0.19 24.16
CA THR A 90 7.36 0.86 23.52
C THR A 90 8.57 0.24 22.80
N ASP A 91 9.02 -0.95 23.21
CA ASP A 91 9.96 -1.79 22.43
C ASP A 91 9.36 -2.31 21.10
N LEU A 92 8.02 -2.38 20.98
CA LEU A 92 7.33 -2.66 19.70
C LEU A 92 7.33 -1.45 18.77
N LEU A 93 7.61 -0.26 19.30
CA LEU A 93 7.99 0.93 18.52
C LEU A 93 9.53 1.01 18.42
N SER A 94 10.19 -0.15 18.23
CA SER A 94 11.52 -0.16 17.62
C SER A 94 11.48 0.74 16.39
N PRO A 95 12.56 1.48 16.07
CA PRO A 95 12.69 2.24 14.83
C PRO A 95 12.78 1.26 13.64
N LEU A 96 11.71 0.50 13.40
CA LEU A 96 11.48 -0.45 12.32
C LEU A 96 11.16 0.36 11.07
N LEU A 97 12.19 1.03 10.54
CA LEU A 97 12.15 1.58 9.19
C LEU A 97 13.05 0.72 8.28
N ASP A 98 13.03 -0.60 8.49
CA ASP A 98 13.52 -1.55 7.50
C ASP A 98 12.53 -1.50 6.33
N TYR A 99 12.96 -0.83 5.28
CA TYR A 99 12.15 -0.42 4.15
C TYR A 99 13.02 -0.38 2.91
N GLY A 100 12.44 -0.75 1.78
CA GLY A 100 13.06 -0.57 0.47
C GLY A 100 12.00 -0.23 -0.55
N SER A 101 12.36 0.67 -1.46
CA SER A 101 11.51 0.97 -2.61
C SER A 101 12.33 1.13 -3.87
N ALA A 102 11.78 0.61 -4.96
CA ALA A 102 12.38 0.66 -6.27
C ALA A 102 11.34 0.94 -7.35
N TYR A 103 11.82 1.40 -8.49
CA TYR A 103 11.05 1.51 -9.73
C TYR A 103 11.87 0.97 -10.90
N MET A 104 11.22 0.83 -12.05
CA MET A 104 11.83 0.39 -13.30
C MET A 104 11.59 1.38 -14.44
N GLY A 105 12.42 1.30 -15.48
CA GLY A 105 12.23 2.04 -16.73
C GLY A 105 11.01 1.57 -17.53
N ASN A 106 10.80 2.18 -18.69
CA ASN A 106 9.69 1.81 -19.57
C ASN A 106 9.96 0.46 -20.24
N LEU A 107 8.96 -0.42 -20.31
CA LEU A 107 9.05 -1.67 -21.06
C LEU A 107 8.07 -1.61 -22.22
N ALA A 108 8.60 -1.55 -23.43
CA ALA A 108 7.85 -1.54 -24.67
C ALA A 108 8.41 -2.61 -25.61
N GLY A 109 7.55 -3.29 -26.35
CA GLY A 109 7.95 -4.37 -27.23
C GLY A 109 6.77 -5.26 -27.63
N TRP A 110 7.05 -6.24 -28.48
CA TRP A 110 6.07 -7.26 -28.90
C TRP A 110 5.76 -8.27 -27.79
N ASP A 111 6.77 -8.54 -26.96
CA ASP A 111 6.67 -9.36 -25.76
C ASP A 111 7.40 -8.63 -24.63
N VAL A 112 6.65 -8.23 -23.60
CA VAL A 112 7.19 -7.58 -22.40
C VAL A 112 6.97 -8.44 -21.16
N THR A 113 6.71 -9.75 -21.34
CA THR A 113 6.55 -10.71 -20.24
C THR A 113 7.89 -11.07 -19.58
N GLY A 114 7.83 -11.62 -18.37
CA GLY A 114 9.01 -12.03 -17.60
C GLY A 114 9.17 -11.25 -16.29
N ILE A 115 10.40 -11.26 -15.75
CA ILE A 115 10.74 -10.55 -14.51
C ILE A 115 10.85 -9.05 -14.81
N MET A 116 10.10 -8.26 -14.05
CA MET A 116 10.09 -6.80 -14.15
C MET A 116 11.33 -6.22 -13.48
N PRO A 117 12.17 -5.43 -14.18
CA PRO A 117 13.50 -5.03 -13.71
C PRO A 117 13.46 -3.83 -12.77
N PHE A 118 13.00 -4.05 -11.53
CA PHE A 118 13.01 -3.04 -10.47
C PHE A 118 14.43 -2.74 -9.98
N ARG A 119 15.20 -2.00 -10.78
CA ARG A 119 16.65 -1.75 -10.59
C ARG A 119 16.99 -0.39 -10.00
N THR A 120 16.02 0.53 -9.89
CA THR A 120 16.31 1.90 -9.47
C THR A 120 15.72 2.21 -8.10
N GLN A 121 16.59 2.40 -7.12
CA GLN A 121 16.25 2.67 -5.72
C GLN A 121 15.59 4.04 -5.52
N ILE A 122 14.62 4.12 -4.60
CA ILE A 122 13.99 5.35 -4.11
C ILE A 122 14.23 5.48 -2.61
N GLY A 123 14.97 6.53 -2.22
CA GLY A 123 15.32 6.75 -0.82
C GLY A 123 16.30 5.70 -0.27
N PRO A 124 16.62 5.69 1.02
CA PRO A 124 17.48 4.67 1.60
C PRO A 124 16.79 3.30 1.63
N MET A 125 17.57 2.23 1.43
CA MET A 125 17.15 0.86 1.73
C MET A 125 17.76 0.42 3.05
N ARG A 126 16.96 -0.20 3.92
CA ARG A 126 17.36 -0.70 5.24
C ARG A 126 16.73 -2.06 5.48
N GLY A 127 17.51 -3.01 5.98
CA GLY A 127 17.07 -4.41 6.16
C GLY A 127 16.71 -5.11 4.83
N CYS A 128 17.05 -4.51 3.70
CA CYS A 128 16.80 -5.02 2.37
C CYS A 128 17.74 -4.33 1.36
N ARG A 129 17.90 -4.93 0.19
CA ARG A 129 18.71 -4.37 -0.91
C ARG A 129 18.16 -4.75 -2.26
N LEU A 130 18.51 -3.98 -3.28
CA LEU A 130 18.24 -4.33 -4.68
C LEU A 130 19.13 -5.50 -5.12
N GLU A 131 18.53 -6.53 -5.70
CA GLU A 131 19.25 -7.68 -6.24
C GLU A 131 18.38 -8.39 -7.27
N ASP A 132 18.98 -8.91 -8.34
CA ASP A 132 18.30 -9.77 -9.33
C ASP A 132 16.92 -9.27 -9.79
N ASP A 133 16.81 -8.01 -10.21
CA ASP A 133 15.56 -7.39 -10.66
C ASP A 133 14.45 -7.27 -9.61
N GLY A 134 14.80 -7.39 -8.34
CA GLY A 134 13.88 -7.32 -7.21
C GLY A 134 14.51 -6.74 -5.95
N ILE A 135 13.89 -7.04 -4.82
CA ILE A 135 14.36 -6.64 -3.50
C ILE A 135 14.63 -7.88 -2.66
N ARG A 136 15.88 -8.06 -2.21
CA ARG A 136 16.25 -9.10 -1.25
C ARG A 136 16.00 -8.61 0.17
N LEU A 137 15.29 -9.42 0.94
CA LEU A 137 14.99 -9.23 2.36
C LEU A 137 16.20 -9.71 3.19
N GLU A 138 16.72 -8.88 4.09
CA GLU A 138 17.95 -9.16 4.85
C GLU A 138 17.68 -9.60 6.29
N ASP A 139 16.42 -9.75 6.68
CA ASP A 139 16.03 -10.18 8.02
C ASP A 139 14.79 -11.09 7.96
N LYS A 140 14.62 -11.88 9.02
CA LYS A 140 13.48 -12.77 9.22
C LYS A 140 12.27 -12.01 9.74
N GLY A 141 11.08 -12.55 9.51
CA GLY A 141 9.83 -12.05 10.07
C GLY A 141 8.78 -11.71 9.02
N LEU A 142 7.77 -10.94 9.43
CA LEU A 142 6.66 -10.49 8.61
C LEU A 142 7.03 -9.24 7.80
N TRP A 143 6.90 -9.36 6.49
CA TRP A 143 7.12 -8.30 5.52
C TRP A 143 5.82 -7.94 4.80
N ASP A 144 5.53 -6.64 4.69
CA ASP A 144 4.50 -6.09 3.81
C ASP A 144 5.12 -5.73 2.46
N ILE A 145 4.54 -6.23 1.37
CA ILE A 145 5.03 -6.07 0.02
C ILE A 145 3.95 -5.38 -0.81
N ARG A 146 4.32 -4.31 -1.51
CA ARG A 146 3.43 -3.58 -2.41
C ARG A 146 4.08 -3.41 -3.76
N ALA A 147 3.41 -3.89 -4.79
CA ALA A 147 3.83 -3.69 -6.16
C ALA A 147 2.74 -2.93 -6.91
N GLN A 148 3.14 -1.97 -7.73
CA GLN A 148 2.25 -1.21 -8.62
C GLN A 148 2.81 -1.31 -10.04
N LEU A 149 1.94 -1.63 -10.99
CA LEU A 149 2.23 -1.57 -12.43
C LEU A 149 1.16 -0.73 -13.13
N THR A 150 1.59 0.04 -14.12
CA THR A 150 0.68 0.74 -15.04
C THR A 150 0.92 0.23 -16.45
N ALA A 151 -0.13 -0.25 -17.10
CA ALA A 151 -0.09 -0.69 -18.47
C ALA A 151 -0.81 0.31 -19.37
N GLU A 152 -0.25 0.57 -20.55
CA GLU A 152 -0.85 1.45 -21.56
C GLU A 152 -2.17 0.90 -22.10
N ALA A 153 -2.90 1.72 -22.84
CA ALA A 153 -4.08 1.26 -23.57
C ALA A 153 -3.68 0.34 -24.74
N VAL A 154 -4.55 -0.60 -25.10
CA VAL A 154 -4.44 -1.42 -26.31
C VAL A 154 -5.66 -1.25 -27.18
N PHE A 155 -5.45 -1.13 -28.49
CA PHE A 155 -6.53 -0.82 -29.43
C PHE A 155 -7.05 -2.03 -30.22
N ILE A 156 -6.25 -3.10 -30.36
CA ILE A 156 -6.48 -4.15 -31.38
C ILE A 156 -6.81 -5.53 -30.75
N VAL A 157 -6.36 -5.81 -29.53
CA VAL A 157 -6.40 -7.15 -28.93
C VAL A 157 -7.09 -7.18 -27.56
N THR A 158 -7.32 -8.39 -27.04
CA THR A 158 -7.82 -8.60 -25.68
C THR A 158 -6.89 -7.92 -24.66
N GLY A 159 -7.45 -7.02 -23.85
CA GLY A 159 -6.71 -6.27 -22.83
C GLY A 159 -6.38 -7.07 -21.56
N ARG A 160 -6.20 -8.40 -21.66
CA ARG A 160 -5.85 -9.25 -20.53
C ARG A 160 -4.40 -8.98 -20.12
N MET A 161 -4.19 -8.78 -18.83
CA MET A 161 -2.90 -8.65 -18.19
C MET A 161 -2.90 -9.51 -16.93
N GLU A 162 -1.88 -10.33 -16.79
CA GLU A 162 -1.65 -11.19 -15.65
C GLU A 162 -0.25 -10.96 -15.14
N TRP A 163 -0.14 -10.75 -13.85
CA TRP A 163 1.12 -10.50 -13.20
C TRP A 163 1.05 -10.93 -11.75
N ARG A 164 2.22 -11.12 -11.17
CA ARG A 164 2.35 -11.64 -9.82
C ARG A 164 3.54 -11.04 -9.09
N VAL A 165 3.40 -10.95 -7.78
CA VAL A 165 4.51 -10.77 -6.85
C VAL A 165 4.95 -12.15 -6.42
N VAL A 166 6.23 -12.46 -6.62
CA VAL A 166 6.85 -13.74 -6.27
C VAL A 166 7.89 -13.51 -5.20
N VAL A 167 7.79 -14.26 -4.10
CA VAL A 167 8.83 -14.34 -3.08
C VAL A 167 9.56 -15.64 -3.29
N ARG A 168 10.88 -15.58 -3.49
CA ARG A 168 11.74 -16.75 -3.68
C ARG A 168 12.60 -17.00 -2.45
N THR A 169 12.88 -18.27 -2.18
CA THR A 169 13.85 -18.67 -1.17
C THR A 169 15.26 -18.22 -1.56
N PRO A 170 16.24 -18.22 -0.62
CA PRO A 170 17.63 -17.96 -0.95
C PRO A 170 18.21 -18.89 -2.03
N GLN A 171 17.64 -20.08 -2.20
CA GLN A 171 18.02 -21.08 -3.20
C GLN A 171 17.30 -20.87 -4.55
N GLY A 172 16.42 -19.86 -4.66
CA GLY A 172 15.71 -19.50 -5.89
C GLY A 172 14.36 -20.19 -6.11
N ALA A 173 13.98 -21.13 -5.23
CA ALA A 173 12.67 -21.78 -5.30
C ALA A 173 11.55 -20.78 -4.96
N ILE A 174 10.36 -20.96 -5.53
CA ILE A 174 9.21 -20.12 -5.19
C ILE A 174 8.76 -20.46 -3.77
N TYR A 175 8.66 -19.44 -2.92
CA TYR A 175 8.17 -19.53 -1.54
C TYR A 175 6.73 -19.05 -1.41
N SER A 176 6.40 -17.88 -1.98
CA SER A 176 5.04 -17.33 -1.95
C SER A 176 4.73 -16.61 -3.27
N VAL A 177 3.46 -16.60 -3.67
CA VAL A 177 2.98 -15.94 -4.89
C VAL A 177 1.65 -15.25 -4.62
N GLN A 178 1.58 -13.96 -4.92
CA GLN A 178 0.32 -13.23 -5.01
C GLN A 178 0.10 -12.81 -6.46
N SER A 179 -1.04 -13.18 -7.05
CA SER A 179 -1.34 -12.93 -8.47
C SER A 179 -2.50 -11.96 -8.65
N ALA A 180 -2.52 -11.25 -9.77
CA ALA A 180 -3.63 -10.46 -10.24
C ALA A 180 -3.86 -10.68 -11.74
N THR A 181 -5.13 -10.75 -12.10
CA THR A 181 -5.60 -10.77 -13.49
C THR A 181 -6.53 -9.58 -13.70
N VAL A 182 -6.30 -8.84 -14.76
CA VAL A 182 -7.17 -7.74 -15.18
C VAL A 182 -7.45 -7.85 -16.67
N THR A 183 -8.69 -7.60 -17.08
CA THR A 183 -9.07 -7.54 -18.49
C THR A 183 -9.60 -6.15 -18.79
N SER A 184 -8.79 -5.32 -19.45
CA SER A 184 -9.17 -3.97 -19.86
C SER A 184 -8.28 -3.49 -21.00
N SER A 185 -8.89 -2.93 -22.04
CA SER A 185 -8.20 -2.28 -23.17
C SER A 185 -7.76 -0.85 -22.86
N ALA A 186 -8.27 -0.23 -21.79
CA ALA A 186 -7.87 1.11 -21.38
C ALA A 186 -6.53 1.09 -20.63
N GLN A 187 -5.85 2.24 -20.57
CA GLN A 187 -4.75 2.43 -19.64
C GLN A 187 -5.23 2.17 -18.22
N LEU A 188 -4.49 1.35 -17.47
CA LEU A 188 -4.85 1.00 -16.10
C LEU A 188 -3.62 0.94 -15.22
N THR A 189 -3.81 1.30 -13.96
CA THR A 189 -2.83 1.09 -12.88
C THR A 189 -3.42 0.07 -11.92
N GLN A 190 -2.66 -0.98 -11.61
CA GLN A 190 -3.05 -1.98 -10.62
C GLN A 190 -1.97 -2.07 -9.53
N THR A 191 -2.44 -2.29 -8.31
CA THR A 191 -1.59 -2.52 -7.14
C THR A 191 -1.86 -3.91 -6.59
N LEU A 192 -0.80 -4.67 -6.34
CA LEU A 192 -0.81 -5.89 -5.58
C LEU A 192 -0.20 -5.63 -4.21
N VAL A 193 -0.89 -6.10 -3.17
CA VAL A 193 -0.41 -6.07 -1.79
C VAL A 193 -0.33 -7.52 -1.32
N SER A 194 0.78 -7.87 -0.70
CA SER A 194 1.04 -9.20 -0.14
C SER A 194 1.73 -9.04 1.20
N SER A 195 1.44 -9.93 2.13
CA SER A 195 2.19 -10.03 3.38
C SER A 195 2.77 -11.43 3.48
N VAL A 196 4.06 -11.52 3.85
CA VAL A 196 4.77 -12.79 3.91
C VAL A 196 5.64 -12.87 5.14
N VAL A 197 5.63 -14.01 5.82
CA VAL A 197 6.55 -14.33 6.91
C VAL A 197 7.69 -15.14 6.34
N VAL A 198 8.91 -14.63 6.44
CA VAL A 198 10.13 -15.32 6.01
C VAL A 198 10.91 -15.83 7.23
N PRO A 199 11.34 -17.10 7.26
CA PRO A 199 12.02 -17.70 8.42
C PRO A 199 13.49 -17.28 8.59
N GLY A 200 14.05 -16.56 7.62
CA GLY A 200 15.45 -16.19 7.60
C GLY A 200 15.74 -15.10 6.57
N PRO A 201 16.97 -14.55 6.57
CA PRO A 201 17.39 -13.58 5.57
C PRO A 201 17.59 -14.25 4.21
N GLY A 202 17.62 -13.42 3.16
CA GLY A 202 17.98 -13.81 1.80
C GLY A 202 16.81 -14.14 0.88
N TYR A 203 15.57 -13.97 1.32
CA TYR A 203 14.40 -14.13 0.46
C TYR A 203 14.33 -13.00 -0.58
N LEU A 204 14.00 -13.32 -1.82
CA LEU A 204 13.99 -12.37 -2.92
C LEU A 204 12.56 -12.08 -3.37
N VAL A 205 12.16 -10.81 -3.36
CA VAL A 205 10.86 -10.34 -3.85
C VAL A 205 11.01 -9.84 -5.28
N GLN A 206 10.30 -10.46 -6.21
CA GLN A 206 10.26 -10.11 -7.63
C GLN A 206 8.83 -9.86 -8.09
N VAL A 207 8.70 -9.11 -9.18
CA VAL A 207 7.43 -8.93 -9.88
C VAL A 207 7.57 -9.57 -11.25
N GLU A 208 6.61 -10.41 -11.61
CA GLU A 208 6.60 -11.12 -12.89
C GLU A 208 5.33 -10.78 -13.66
N LEU A 209 5.48 -10.37 -14.92
CA LEU A 209 4.38 -10.23 -15.87
C LEU A 209 4.25 -11.54 -16.64
N THR A 210 3.18 -12.29 -16.40
CA THR A 210 2.99 -13.64 -16.99
C THR A 210 2.24 -13.61 -18.31
N SER A 211 1.36 -12.63 -18.48
CA SER A 211 0.65 -12.41 -19.73
C SER A 211 0.31 -10.94 -19.89
N VAL A 212 0.40 -10.44 -21.12
CA VAL A 212 -0.06 -9.10 -21.47
C VAL A 212 -0.52 -9.10 -22.92
N GLY A 213 -1.61 -8.39 -23.21
CA GLY A 213 -2.07 -8.22 -24.59
C GLY A 213 -0.96 -7.70 -25.51
N ILE A 214 -0.85 -8.28 -26.70
CA ILE A 214 0.15 -7.90 -27.71
C ILE A 214 0.10 -6.39 -27.99
N GLY A 215 1.27 -5.76 -28.07
CA GLY A 215 1.39 -4.33 -28.34
C GLY A 215 1.07 -3.43 -27.13
N ARG A 216 0.94 -4.02 -25.94
CA ARG A 216 0.81 -3.26 -24.68
C ARG A 216 2.18 -3.04 -24.04
N SER A 217 2.49 -1.78 -23.72
CA SER A 217 3.67 -1.43 -22.94
C SER A 217 3.35 -1.33 -21.45
N ILE A 218 4.38 -1.51 -20.62
CA ILE A 218 4.33 -1.18 -19.18
C ILE A 218 5.08 0.14 -18.96
N LEU A 219 4.37 1.11 -18.40
CA LEU A 219 4.89 2.45 -18.19
C LEU A 219 5.99 2.47 -17.12
N GLY A 220 7.10 3.10 -17.48
CA GLY A 220 8.29 3.29 -16.66
C GLY A 220 8.24 4.48 -15.71
N GLY A 221 8.99 4.43 -14.62
CA GLY A 221 9.21 5.55 -13.71
C GLY A 221 8.37 5.50 -12.42
N PRO A 222 8.78 6.23 -11.38
CA PRO A 222 8.22 6.13 -10.02
C PRO A 222 6.76 6.57 -9.90
N ARG A 223 6.24 7.27 -10.92
CA ARG A 223 4.81 7.62 -11.04
C ARG A 223 3.96 6.41 -11.42
N TRP A 224 4.51 5.52 -12.24
CA TRP A 224 3.75 4.52 -12.98
C TRP A 224 3.98 3.12 -12.46
N ASN A 225 5.17 2.83 -11.96
CA ASN A 225 5.48 1.57 -11.31
C ASN A 225 6.26 1.77 -10.01
N ARG A 226 6.12 0.81 -9.10
CA ARG A 226 6.80 0.81 -7.82
C ARG A 226 6.81 -0.60 -7.22
N LEU A 227 7.93 -1.02 -6.67
CA LEU A 227 8.03 -2.15 -5.75
C LEU A 227 8.46 -1.61 -4.39
N VAL A 228 7.79 -2.05 -3.34
CA VAL A 228 8.04 -1.64 -1.96
C VAL A 228 8.02 -2.86 -1.08
N VAL A 229 8.97 -2.94 -0.16
CA VAL A 229 8.95 -3.87 0.97
C VAL A 229 9.08 -3.10 2.26
N GLN A 230 8.37 -3.53 3.29
CA GLN A 230 8.41 -2.95 4.62
C GLN A 230 8.41 -4.07 5.66
N HIS A 231 9.39 -4.05 6.56
CA HIS A 231 9.45 -5.00 7.66
C HIS A 231 8.45 -4.59 8.74
N ILE A 232 7.51 -5.46 9.07
CA ILE A 232 6.46 -5.19 10.05
C ILE A 232 6.87 -5.71 11.43
N SER A 233 7.38 -6.94 11.50
CA SER A 233 7.83 -7.53 12.76
C SER A 233 8.77 -8.70 12.53
N ARG A 234 9.62 -9.02 13.50
CA ARG A 234 10.52 -10.19 13.48
C ARG A 234 9.86 -11.50 13.94
N GLY A 235 8.54 -11.48 14.17
CA GLY A 235 7.79 -12.65 14.62
C GLY A 235 7.48 -13.59 13.46
N GLU A 236 7.44 -14.90 13.76
CA GLU A 236 7.17 -15.97 12.79
C GLU A 236 5.91 -16.78 13.14
N ALA A 237 5.09 -16.30 14.07
CA ALA A 237 3.91 -17.02 14.54
C ALA A 237 2.71 -16.85 13.59
N GLY A 238 2.01 -17.94 13.31
CA GLY A 238 0.77 -17.96 12.53
C GLY A 238 0.97 -18.42 11.08
N ALA A 239 0.02 -18.07 10.21
CA ALA A 239 0.14 -18.27 8.78
C ALA A 239 1.27 -17.40 8.21
N THR A 240 1.89 -17.89 7.15
CA THR A 240 3.10 -17.34 6.54
C THR A 240 2.82 -16.53 5.28
N GLY A 241 1.64 -16.65 4.69
CA GLY A 241 1.34 -16.10 3.37
C GLY A 241 1.91 -16.94 2.22
N SER A 242 2.41 -18.15 2.49
CA SER A 242 2.89 -19.12 1.49
C SER A 242 1.93 -20.30 1.26
N GLU A 243 0.75 -20.25 1.86
CA GLU A 243 -0.22 -21.33 1.83
C GLU A 243 -0.82 -21.55 0.43
N GLU A 244 -1.26 -22.77 0.17
CA GLU A 244 -1.96 -23.11 -1.07
C GLU A 244 -3.25 -22.28 -1.22
N SER A 245 -3.44 -21.74 -2.42
CA SER A 245 -4.61 -20.92 -2.76
C SER A 245 -5.39 -21.52 -3.92
N GLN A 246 -6.71 -21.29 -3.93
CA GLN A 246 -7.56 -21.71 -5.03
C GLN A 246 -7.19 -20.95 -6.32
N THR A 247 -7.14 -21.66 -7.44
CA THR A 247 -7.02 -21.04 -8.76
C THR A 247 -8.42 -20.67 -9.29
N PRO A 248 -8.70 -19.39 -9.60
CA PRO A 248 -9.95 -19.02 -10.23
C PRO A 248 -10.17 -19.81 -11.52
N ARG A 249 -11.40 -20.26 -11.78
CA ARG A 249 -11.76 -20.90 -13.05
C ARG A 249 -11.67 -19.85 -14.16
N ASP A 250 -10.96 -20.15 -15.24
CA ASP A 250 -10.92 -19.27 -16.41
C ASP A 250 -12.31 -19.24 -17.06
N PRO A 251 -13.00 -18.08 -17.13
CA PRO A 251 -14.32 -17.99 -17.73
C PRO A 251 -14.34 -18.29 -19.24
N VAL A 252 -13.17 -18.42 -19.90
CA VAL A 252 -13.06 -18.71 -21.33
C VAL A 252 -13.08 -20.22 -21.63
N GLN A 253 -12.80 -21.09 -20.66
CA GLN A 253 -12.98 -22.54 -20.85
C GLN A 253 -14.45 -22.90 -20.60
N GLY A 254 -15.19 -23.07 -21.70
CA GLY A 254 -16.52 -23.70 -21.67
C GLY A 254 -16.47 -25.09 -21.02
N PRO A 255 -17.64 -25.68 -20.71
CA PRO A 255 -17.72 -26.96 -20.01
C PRO A 255 -16.86 -28.02 -20.72
N THR A 256 -16.02 -28.70 -19.94
CA THR A 256 -15.21 -29.82 -20.40
C THR A 256 -16.12 -30.82 -21.11
N PRO A 257 -15.84 -31.20 -22.37
CA PRO A 257 -16.64 -32.22 -23.04
C PRO A 257 -16.61 -33.50 -22.20
N PRO A 258 -17.76 -34.20 -22.06
CA PRO A 258 -17.82 -35.41 -21.26
C PRO A 258 -16.84 -36.44 -21.82
N PRO A 259 -16.24 -37.28 -20.95
CA PRO A 259 -15.34 -38.33 -21.38
C PRO A 259 -16.07 -39.23 -22.39
N THR A 260 -15.46 -39.40 -23.55
CA THR A 260 -15.91 -40.36 -24.56
C THR A 260 -15.72 -41.74 -23.96
N THR A 261 -16.83 -42.46 -23.78
CA THR A 261 -16.84 -43.89 -23.43
C THR A 261 -16.88 -44.71 -24.70
#